data_AF-A0A9D5WGL6-F1
#
_entry.id   AF-A0A9D5WGL6-F1
#
_cell.length_a   1.000
_cell.length_b   1.000
_cell.length_c   1.000
_cell.angle_alpha   90.00
_cell.angle_beta   90.00
_cell.angle_gamma   90.00
#
_symmetry.space_group_name_H-M   'P 1'
#
loop_
_entity.id
_entity.type
_entity.pdbx_description
1 polymer ?
#
loop_
_entity_poly.entity_id
_entity_poly.type
_entity_poly.pdbx_seq_one_letter_code
_entity_poly.pdbx_strand_id
1 'polypeptide(L)'
;MGTNLITLFMGSQYLVGGQTTQGLRFDIGNANPPSILERMVNNHLSTIVDFLKTTSPFKDDLAYRKLCKLNSIGFIAYYLTDMGNVLFLNIARYNSKMCDYVVYLPHQLDKEQKLHIKDIVLKNFSSKYTVLYNLKLDENSIPLGDTKSDISADEFLSMI
;
A
#
# COMPACT_ATOMS: atom_id res chain seq x y z
N MET A 1 3.04 -5.28 16.65
CA MET A 1 2.23 -5.40 15.42
C MET A 1 2.09 -4.04 14.77
N GLY A 2 2.03 -3.98 13.44
CA GLY A 2 1.69 -2.73 12.76
C GLY A 2 0.27 -2.32 13.12
N THR A 3 0.08 -1.09 13.58
CA THR A 3 -1.24 -0.54 13.91
C THR A 3 -1.93 0.08 12.71
N ASN A 4 -1.22 0.24 11.60
CA ASN A 4 -1.70 0.99 10.45
C ASN A 4 -2.60 0.11 9.58
N LEU A 5 -3.69 0.70 9.10
CA LEU A 5 -4.58 0.03 8.15
C LEU A 5 -3.91 -0.09 6.78
N ILE A 6 -3.19 0.97 6.40
CA ILE A 6 -2.46 1.09 5.14
C ILE A 6 -1.06 1.61 5.45
N THR A 7 -0.04 1.05 4.81
CA THR A 7 1.28 1.66 4.76
C THR A 7 1.67 1.89 3.30
N LEU A 8 2.05 3.12 2.98
CA LEU A 8 2.48 3.56 1.66
C LEU A 8 3.97 3.91 1.71
N PHE A 9 4.77 3.26 0.87
CA PHE A 9 6.17 3.63 0.67
C PHE A 9 6.34 4.26 -0.69
N MET A 10 6.83 5.49 -0.68
CA MET A 10 7.03 6.26 -1.87
C MET A 10 8.33 5.85 -2.56
N GLY A 11 8.22 5.38 -3.80
CA GLY A 11 9.38 5.18 -4.70
C GLY A 11 9.39 6.18 -5.83
N SER A 12 8.53 7.22 -5.72
CA SER A 12 8.05 8.03 -6.84
C SER A 12 9.17 8.46 -7.81
N GLN A 13 8.98 8.09 -9.08
CA GLN A 13 9.83 8.54 -10.20
C GLN A 13 9.66 10.04 -10.52
N TYR A 14 8.72 10.72 -9.85
CA TYR A 14 8.36 12.12 -10.10
C TYR A 14 7.98 12.86 -8.82
N LEU A 15 7.98 14.19 -8.89
CA LEU A 15 7.61 15.07 -7.77
C LEU A 15 6.10 15.05 -7.52
N VAL A 16 5.68 14.84 -6.27
CA VAL A 16 4.28 14.96 -5.87
C VAL A 16 4.04 16.38 -5.37
N GLY A 17 3.14 17.12 -6.01
CA GLY A 17 2.88 18.53 -5.66
C GLY A 17 4.14 19.40 -5.71
N GLY A 18 5.09 19.07 -6.59
CA GLY A 18 6.38 19.77 -6.71
C GLY A 18 7.42 19.42 -5.63
N GLN A 19 7.15 18.44 -4.76
CA GLN A 19 8.04 18.01 -3.69
C GLN A 19 8.59 16.60 -3.97
N THR A 20 9.84 16.36 -3.54
CA THR A 20 10.38 15.00 -3.55
C THR A 20 9.72 14.18 -2.46
N THR A 21 9.22 13.00 -2.83
CA THR A 21 8.62 12.07 -1.89
C THR A 21 9.36 10.74 -1.84
N GLN A 22 10.41 10.54 -2.63
CA GLN A 22 11.16 9.28 -2.66
C GLN A 22 11.64 8.91 -1.26
N GLY A 23 11.46 7.63 -0.89
CA GLY A 23 11.90 7.12 0.40
C GLY A 23 10.94 7.35 1.57
N LEU A 24 9.97 8.26 1.40
CA LEU A 24 9.01 8.58 2.45
C LEU A 24 8.06 7.42 2.72
N ARG A 25 7.75 7.24 4.00
CA ARG A 25 6.77 6.29 4.50
C ARG A 25 5.57 7.04 5.06
N PHE A 26 4.39 6.62 4.67
CA PHE A 26 3.12 7.10 5.23
C PHE A 26 2.35 5.94 5.85
N ASP A 27 2.08 6.09 7.13
CA ASP A 27 1.28 5.15 7.93
C ASP A 27 -0.12 5.74 8.08
N ILE A 28 -1.12 5.08 7.47
CA ILE A 28 -2.44 5.66 7.23
C ILE A 28 -3.53 4.81 7.89
N GLY A 29 -4.37 5.47 8.69
CA GLY A 29 -5.48 4.86 9.40
C GLY A 29 -5.05 3.89 10.51
N ASN A 30 -6.04 3.31 11.20
CA ASN A 30 -5.83 2.36 12.28
C ASN A 30 -6.50 1.01 11.95
N ALA A 31 -5.71 -0.07 11.90
CA ALA A 31 -6.21 -1.43 11.66
C ALA A 31 -7.03 -1.99 12.84
N ASN A 32 -6.85 -1.44 14.04
CA ASN A 32 -7.55 -1.86 15.26
C ASN A 32 -8.19 -0.66 15.97
N PRO A 33 -9.24 -0.05 15.40
CA PRO A 33 -9.92 1.03 16.07
C PRO A 33 -10.59 0.54 17.37
N PRO A 34 -10.62 1.38 18.42
CA PRO A 34 -11.07 0.97 19.74
C PRO A 34 -12.59 0.69 19.79
N SER A 35 -13.41 1.42 19.04
CA SER A 35 -14.87 1.27 19.08
C SER A 35 -15.43 0.38 17.96
N ILE A 36 -16.56 -0.27 18.23
CA ILE A 36 -17.30 -1.08 17.24
C ILE A 36 -17.76 -0.21 16.07
N LEU A 37 -18.23 1.01 16.33
CA LEU A 37 -18.72 1.91 15.29
C LEU A 37 -17.61 2.29 14.31
N GLU A 38 -16.42 2.63 14.82
CA GLU A 38 -15.26 2.89 13.98
C GLU A 38 -14.89 1.66 13.15
N ARG A 39 -14.93 0.45 13.74
CA ARG A 39 -14.65 -0.80 13.02
C ARG A 39 -15.63 -1.07 11.86
N MET A 40 -16.88 -0.64 11.98
CA MET A 40 -17.89 -0.82 10.93
C MET A 40 -17.65 0.08 9.72
N VAL A 41 -17.02 1.24 9.92
CA VAL A 41 -16.72 2.20 8.84
C VAL A 41 -15.26 2.15 8.38
N ASN A 42 -14.40 1.45 9.13
CA ASN A 42 -12.98 1.30 8.84
C ASN A 42 -12.77 0.40 7.61
N ASN A 43 -12.36 1.01 6.50
CA ASN A 43 -12.07 0.32 5.25
C ASN A 43 -10.95 1.05 4.49
N HIS A 44 -10.15 0.29 3.73
CA HIS A 44 -8.98 0.84 3.04
C HIS A 44 -9.32 1.94 2.05
N LEU A 45 -10.46 1.83 1.34
CA LEU A 45 -10.85 2.76 0.28
C LEU A 45 -11.13 4.16 0.83
N SER A 46 -12.05 4.31 1.79
CA SER A 46 -12.36 5.63 2.32
C SER A 46 -11.17 6.23 3.05
N THR A 47 -10.39 5.40 3.75
CA THR A 47 -9.20 5.85 4.49
C THR A 47 -8.10 6.38 3.58
N ILE A 48 -7.76 5.69 2.49
CA ILE A 48 -6.73 6.20 1.56
C ILE A 48 -7.22 7.44 0.80
N VAL A 49 -8.50 7.46 0.41
CA VAL A 49 -9.09 8.61 -0.30
C VAL A 49 -9.10 9.84 0.60
N ASP A 50 -9.45 9.70 1.87
CA ASP A 50 -9.42 10.80 2.84
C ASP A 50 -7.99 11.33 3.04
N PHE A 51 -7.02 10.44 3.24
CA PHE A 51 -5.61 10.80 3.35
C PHE A 51 -5.13 11.61 2.14
N LEU A 52 -5.37 11.11 0.92
CA LEU A 52 -4.95 11.77 -0.32
C LEU A 52 -5.65 13.11 -0.57
N LYS A 53 -6.88 13.31 -0.05
CA LYS A 53 -7.62 14.58 -0.17
C LYS A 53 -7.18 15.63 0.84
N THR A 54 -6.58 15.23 1.96
CA THR A 54 -6.36 16.12 3.11
C THR A 54 -4.88 16.36 3.42
N THR A 55 -3.99 15.48 2.96
CA THR A 55 -2.56 15.50 3.31
C THR A 55 -1.72 16.10 2.18
N SER A 56 -0.88 17.10 2.46
CA SER A 56 0.13 17.58 1.52
C SER A 56 1.32 16.59 1.45
N PRO A 57 1.98 16.44 0.28
CA PRO A 57 1.71 17.15 -0.98
C PRO A 57 0.58 16.55 -1.82
N PHE A 58 0.01 15.40 -1.43
CA PHE A 58 -0.97 14.65 -2.22
C PHE A 58 -2.24 15.43 -2.58
N LYS A 59 -2.80 16.19 -1.62
CA LYS A 59 -4.02 16.97 -1.84
C LYS A 59 -3.85 18.07 -2.89
N ASP A 60 -2.62 18.53 -3.08
CA ASP A 60 -2.26 19.62 -3.97
C ASP A 60 -1.94 19.08 -5.39
N ASP A 61 -1.58 17.80 -5.48
CA ASP A 61 -1.22 17.12 -6.71
C ASP A 61 -2.45 16.73 -7.56
N LEU A 62 -2.38 16.97 -8.88
CA LEU A 62 -3.50 16.67 -9.78
C LEU A 62 -3.72 15.17 -9.97
N ALA A 63 -2.67 14.35 -10.03
CA ALA A 63 -2.78 12.92 -10.24
C ALA A 63 -3.48 12.26 -9.04
N TYR A 64 -3.07 12.59 -7.82
CA TYR A 64 -3.68 12.06 -6.60
C TYR A 64 -5.12 12.53 -6.41
N ARG A 65 -5.44 13.79 -6.73
CA ARG A 65 -6.84 14.25 -6.77
C ARG A 65 -7.71 13.48 -7.76
N LYS A 66 -7.15 13.03 -8.89
CA LYS A 66 -7.86 12.18 -9.86
C LYS A 66 -8.02 10.75 -9.32
N LEU A 67 -7.01 10.18 -8.67
CA LEU A 67 -7.10 8.86 -8.02
C LEU A 67 -8.25 8.82 -7.00
N CYS A 68 -8.47 9.89 -6.26
CA CYS A 68 -9.57 10.03 -5.30
C CYS A 68 -10.99 9.97 -5.91
N LYS A 69 -11.11 9.98 -7.25
CA LYS A 69 -12.39 9.78 -7.96
C LYS A 69 -12.67 8.31 -8.28
N LEU A 70 -11.69 7.42 -8.08
CA LEU A 70 -11.83 5.98 -8.27
C LEU A 70 -12.55 5.38 -7.06
N ASN A 71 -13.60 4.59 -7.30
CA ASN A 71 -14.38 3.93 -6.25
C ASN A 71 -13.90 2.49 -5.97
N SER A 72 -12.59 2.22 -6.12
CA SER A 72 -12.01 0.89 -5.95
C SER A 72 -10.61 0.98 -5.34
N ILE A 73 -10.40 0.30 -4.22
CA ILE A 73 -9.08 0.18 -3.59
C ILE A 73 -8.08 -0.52 -4.52
N GLY A 74 -8.54 -1.51 -5.29
CA GLY A 74 -7.67 -2.21 -6.25
C GLY A 74 -7.15 -1.29 -7.35
N PHE A 75 -8.00 -0.42 -7.91
CA PHE A 75 -7.54 0.54 -8.91
C PHE A 75 -6.63 1.62 -8.33
N ILE A 76 -6.95 2.15 -7.14
CA ILE A 76 -6.08 3.12 -6.48
C ILE A 76 -4.71 2.48 -6.20
N ALA A 77 -4.68 1.27 -5.64
CA ALA A 77 -3.45 0.57 -5.33
C ALA A 77 -2.62 0.28 -6.59
N TYR A 78 -3.29 -0.17 -7.66
CA TYR A 78 -2.65 -0.39 -8.95
C TYR A 78 -1.96 0.87 -9.48
N TYR A 79 -2.65 2.01 -9.55
CA TYR A 79 -2.04 3.24 -10.05
C TYR A 79 -0.96 3.79 -9.13
N LEU A 80 -1.13 3.68 -7.80
CA LEU A 80 -0.07 4.06 -6.86
C LEU A 80 1.19 3.22 -7.09
N THR A 81 1.02 1.94 -7.41
CA THR A 81 2.13 1.03 -7.69
C THR A 81 2.73 1.22 -9.08
N ASP A 82 1.92 1.53 -10.09
CA ASP A 82 2.38 1.95 -11.42
C ASP A 82 3.23 3.23 -11.34
N MET A 83 2.92 4.13 -10.40
CA MET A 83 3.73 5.31 -10.06
C MET A 83 5.04 4.99 -9.29
N GLY A 84 5.33 3.71 -9.06
CA GLY A 84 6.53 3.22 -8.37
C GLY A 84 6.40 3.08 -6.86
N ASN A 85 5.20 3.21 -6.29
CA ASN A 85 5.00 3.13 -4.84
C ASN A 85 4.65 1.70 -4.38
N VAL A 86 4.99 1.37 -3.14
CA VAL A 86 4.59 0.12 -2.51
C VAL A 86 3.41 0.39 -1.59
N LEU A 87 2.38 -0.45 -1.66
CA LEU A 87 1.21 -0.35 -0.79
C LEU A 87 1.00 -1.63 0.00
N PHE A 88 1.03 -1.54 1.32
CA PHE A 88 0.60 -2.59 2.23
C PHE A 88 -0.81 -2.29 2.70
N LEU A 89 -1.73 -3.23 2.48
CA LEU A 89 -3.08 -3.20 3.03
C LEU A 89 -3.16 -4.26 4.14
N ASN A 90 -3.36 -3.82 5.37
CA ASN A 90 -3.58 -4.73 6.49
C ASN A 90 -5.02 -5.23 6.45
N ILE A 91 -5.21 -6.52 6.16
CA ILE A 91 -6.51 -7.18 6.04
C ILE A 91 -6.80 -8.10 7.24
N ALA A 92 -6.00 -8.00 8.30
CA ALA A 92 -6.20 -8.79 9.50
C ALA A 92 -7.60 -8.59 10.07
N ARG A 93 -8.20 -9.68 10.55
CA ARG A 93 -9.46 -9.60 11.30
C ARG A 93 -9.24 -8.80 12.58
N TYR A 94 -10.27 -8.06 13.02
CA TYR A 94 -10.22 -7.35 14.29
C TYR A 94 -9.87 -8.29 15.45
N ASN A 95 -9.00 -7.82 16.34
CA ASN A 95 -8.44 -8.58 17.47
C ASN A 95 -7.53 -9.77 17.09
N SER A 96 -7.17 -9.92 15.81
CA SER A 96 -6.19 -10.93 15.41
C SER A 96 -4.83 -10.67 16.06
N LYS A 97 -4.17 -11.74 16.52
CA LYS A 97 -2.77 -11.72 16.96
C LYS A 97 -1.79 -11.85 15.80
N MET A 98 -2.28 -11.89 14.57
CA MET A 98 -1.47 -11.96 13.35
C MET A 98 -1.97 -10.88 12.40
N CYS A 99 -1.04 -10.16 11.78
CA CYS A 99 -1.39 -9.31 10.66
C CYS A 99 -1.49 -10.18 9.41
N ASP A 100 -2.40 -9.88 8.50
CA ASP A 100 -2.40 -10.45 7.15
C ASP A 100 -2.37 -9.28 6.19
N TYR A 101 -1.55 -9.38 5.15
CA TYR A 101 -1.30 -8.26 4.24
C TYR A 101 -1.63 -8.61 2.81
N VAL A 102 -2.30 -7.69 2.12
CA VAL A 102 -2.25 -7.61 0.66
C VAL A 102 -1.21 -6.55 0.31
N VAL A 103 -0.24 -6.90 -0.52
CA VAL A 103 0.87 -6.00 -0.88
C VAL A 103 0.88 -5.77 -2.39
N TYR A 104 0.86 -4.51 -2.80
CA TYR A 104 1.07 -4.11 -4.19
C TYR A 104 2.51 -3.64 -4.36
N LEU A 105 3.25 -4.32 -5.22
CA LEU A 105 4.69 -4.20 -5.36
C LEU A 105 5.06 -3.80 -6.80
N PRO A 106 5.76 -2.67 -6.99
CA PRO A 106 6.13 -2.18 -8.32
C PRO A 106 7.17 -3.09 -8.95
N HIS A 107 7.33 -3.02 -10.28
CA HIS A 107 8.32 -3.86 -10.96
C HIS A 107 9.76 -3.59 -10.48
N GLN A 108 10.07 -2.35 -10.08
CA GLN A 108 11.36 -1.96 -9.53
C GLN A 108 11.19 -1.38 -8.14
N LEU A 109 12.02 -1.83 -7.21
CA LEU A 109 12.10 -1.32 -5.84
C LEU A 109 13.42 -0.60 -5.64
N ASP A 110 13.36 0.61 -5.08
CA ASP A 110 14.56 1.29 -4.61
C ASP A 110 15.08 0.74 -3.28
N LYS A 111 16.29 1.15 -2.90
CA LYS A 111 16.96 0.67 -1.69
C LYS A 111 16.17 0.97 -0.41
N GLU A 112 15.52 2.13 -0.33
CA GLU A 112 14.78 2.54 0.86
C GLU A 112 13.48 1.76 0.99
N GLN A 113 12.76 1.56 -0.12
CA GLN A 113 11.59 0.69 -0.17
C GLN A 113 11.93 -0.74 0.26
N LYS A 114 13.04 -1.32 -0.25
CA LYS A 114 13.47 -2.66 0.17
C LYS A 114 13.74 -2.75 1.68
N LEU A 115 14.37 -1.73 2.25
CA LEU A 115 14.62 -1.67 3.69
C LEU A 115 13.31 -1.59 4.49
N HIS A 116 12.41 -0.68 4.11
CA HIS A 116 11.11 -0.54 4.77
C HIS A 116 10.25 -1.80 4.67
N ILE A 117 10.25 -2.46 3.51
CA ILE A 117 9.57 -3.75 3.30
C ILE A 117 10.18 -4.80 4.24
N LYS A 118 11.51 -4.94 4.25
CA LYS A 118 12.20 -5.89 5.09
C LYS A 118 11.86 -5.69 6.56
N ASP A 119 11.84 -4.44 7.03
CA ASP A 119 11.49 -4.10 8.41
C ASP A 119 10.04 -4.49 8.77
N ILE A 120 9.08 -4.23 7.88
CA ILE A 120 7.69 -4.65 8.09
C ILE A 120 7.58 -6.17 8.10
N VAL A 121 8.22 -6.86 7.16
CA VAL A 121 8.11 -8.31 7.02
C VAL A 121 8.75 -9.01 8.21
N LEU A 122 9.94 -8.59 8.65
CA LEU A 122 10.60 -9.14 9.83
C LEU A 122 9.82 -8.86 11.12
N LYS A 123 9.26 -7.66 11.28
CA LYS A 123 8.44 -7.31 12.45
C LYS A 123 7.14 -8.12 12.54
N ASN A 124 6.66 -8.63 11.40
CA ASN A 124 5.44 -9.42 11.31
C ASN A 124 5.74 -10.81 10.72
N PHE A 125 6.84 -11.45 11.15
CA PHE A 125 7.34 -12.68 10.54
C PHE A 125 6.32 -13.84 10.44
N SER A 126 5.39 -13.93 11.40
CA SER A 126 4.33 -14.95 11.43
C SER A 126 3.12 -14.64 10.54
N SER A 127 3.11 -13.48 9.87
CA SER A 127 2.01 -13.04 9.00
C SER A 127 1.97 -13.78 7.68
N LYS A 128 0.79 -13.72 7.04
CA LYS A 128 0.63 -14.11 5.64
C LYS A 128 0.60 -12.90 4.73
N TYR A 129 1.16 -13.08 3.54
CA TYR A 129 1.26 -12.05 2.52
C TYR A 129 0.62 -12.54 1.22
N THR A 130 -0.31 -11.77 0.69
CA THR A 130 -0.76 -11.89 -0.71
C THR A 130 -0.11 -10.76 -1.48
N VAL A 131 0.84 -11.08 -2.35
CA VAL A 131 1.65 -10.09 -3.07
C VAL A 131 1.22 -10.03 -4.53
N LEU A 132 0.80 -8.85 -4.97
CA LEU A 132 0.59 -8.50 -6.37
C LEU A 132 1.84 -7.78 -6.86
N TYR A 133 2.49 -8.32 -7.88
CA TYR A 133 3.79 -7.84 -8.37
C TYR A 133 3.84 -7.89 -9.90
N ASN A 134 4.93 -7.36 -10.49
CA ASN A 134 5.05 -7.19 -11.94
C ASN A 134 3.87 -6.43 -12.55
N LEU A 135 3.31 -5.48 -11.79
CA LEU A 135 2.20 -4.66 -12.26
C LEU A 135 2.65 -3.80 -13.44
N LYS A 136 1.95 -3.91 -14.56
CA LYS A 136 2.20 -3.15 -15.79
C LYS A 136 0.94 -3.06 -16.63
N LEU A 137 0.88 -2.06 -17.50
CA LEU A 137 -0.13 -1.99 -18.54
C LEU A 137 0.33 -2.79 -19.77
N ASP A 138 -0.58 -3.56 -20.37
CA ASP A 138 -0.34 -4.14 -21.69
C ASP A 138 -0.53 -3.10 -22.81
N GLU A 139 -0.38 -3.54 -24.06
CA GLU A 139 -0.50 -2.72 -25.26
C GLU A 139 -1.88 -2.04 -25.40
N ASN A 140 -2.91 -2.62 -24.77
CA ASN A 140 -4.29 -2.10 -24.76
C ASN A 140 -4.61 -1.29 -23.50
N SER A 141 -3.61 -0.95 -22.69
CA SER A 141 -3.79 -0.28 -21.39
C SER A 141 -4.61 -1.09 -20.38
N ILE A 142 -4.56 -2.43 -20.48
CA ILE A 142 -5.18 -3.33 -19.51
C ILE A 142 -4.15 -3.63 -18.41
N PRO A 143 -4.52 -3.46 -17.12
CA PRO A 143 -3.70 -3.88 -15.99
C PRO A 143 -3.35 -5.38 -16.04
N LEU A 144 -2.05 -5.67 -16.08
CA LEU A 144 -1.48 -7.00 -15.87
C LEU A 144 -0.73 -7.05 -14.55
N GLY A 145 -0.56 -8.27 -14.03
CA GLY A 145 0.19 -8.51 -12.80
C GLY A 145 0.18 -9.98 -12.43
N ASP A 146 1.23 -10.39 -11.72
CA ASP A 146 1.30 -11.71 -11.10
C ASP A 146 0.77 -11.62 -9.66
N THR A 147 0.24 -12.73 -9.15
CA THR A 147 -0.20 -12.82 -7.74
C THR A 147 0.41 -14.05 -7.10
N LYS A 148 1.03 -13.84 -5.92
CA LYS A 148 1.43 -14.90 -5.00
C LYS A 148 0.62 -14.78 -3.72
N SER A 149 -0.26 -15.75 -3.48
CA SER A 149 -1.19 -15.73 -2.35
C SER A 149 -0.63 -16.49 -1.14
N ASP A 150 -0.89 -15.97 0.06
CA ASP A 150 -0.62 -16.60 1.36
C ASP A 150 0.83 -17.09 1.60
N ILE A 151 1.79 -16.37 1.02
CA ILE A 151 3.22 -16.66 1.16
C ILE A 151 3.74 -16.29 2.56
N SER A 152 4.83 -16.94 2.97
CA SER A 152 5.50 -16.66 4.25
C SER A 152 6.38 -15.40 4.18
N ALA A 153 6.82 -14.92 5.34
CA ALA A 153 7.82 -13.86 5.41
C ALA A 153 9.11 -14.22 4.67
N ASP A 154 9.64 -15.43 4.83
CA ASP A 154 10.86 -15.88 4.14
C ASP A 154 10.69 -15.88 2.61
N GLU A 155 9.54 -16.39 2.13
CA GLU A 155 9.25 -16.38 0.70
C GLU A 155 9.12 -14.95 0.18
N PHE A 156 8.44 -14.07 0.91
CA PHE A 156 8.31 -12.67 0.51
C PHE A 156 9.68 -11.97 0.49
N LEU A 157 10.52 -12.17 1.51
CA LEU A 157 11.88 -11.61 1.55
C LEU A 157 12.78 -12.11 0.42
N SER A 158 12.52 -13.31 -0.13
CA SER A 158 13.25 -13.83 -1.29
C SER A 158 12.85 -13.18 -2.62
N MET A 159 11.71 -12.49 -2.66
CA MET A 159 11.21 -11.80 -3.87
C MET A 159 11.76 -10.39 -4.06
N ILE A 160 12.36 -9.79 -3.03
CA ILE A 160 12.72 -8.36 -2.97
C ILE A 160 14.21 -8.07 -3.03
#